data_AF-A0A846ZYV1-F1
#
_entry.id   AF-A0A846ZYV1-F1
#
_cell.length_a   1.000
_cell.length_b   1.000
_cell.length_c   1.000
_cell.angle_alpha   90.00
_cell.angle_beta   90.00
_cell.angle_gamma   90.00
#
_symmetry.space_group_name_H-M   'P 1'
#
loop_
_entity.id
_entity.type
_entity.pdbx_description
1 polymer ?
#
loop_
_entity_poly.entity_id
_entity_poly.type
_entity_poly.pdbx_seq_one_letter_code
_entity_poly.pdbx_strand_id
1 'polypeptide(L)'
;MIEPLFMASGELGTDCFWASYAEHLPKSYVIIGINGDKVWDINSKSVVKTIKRSSPSATSLGEYRLQAGFVQVPVPFFGCVHHPAIHRISTSAEMKPWVLNNDYDRPIPRRIVEEKGVDRNQFANRKIGIGFNMQWDPLNRIKQKMSCHAFSSFMEFYKTNRKKRKLTVKGILQTGKYSLFFVHTCCNLILYRLGFKSLRLPHIFPQSFRDSPFACSYLFLWGVHHTKKKYKI
;
A
#
# COMPACT_ATOMS: atom_id res chain seq x y z
N MET A 1 19.34 10.45 3.00
CA MET A 1 18.16 10.19 2.14
C MET A 1 17.47 8.93 2.64
N ILE A 2 16.16 8.98 2.88
CA ILE A 2 15.40 7.91 3.54
C ILE A 2 14.46 7.18 2.57
N GLU A 3 14.01 7.86 1.52
CA GLU A 3 13.14 7.35 0.46
C GLU A 3 13.65 6.03 -0.14
N PRO A 4 14.96 5.83 -0.39
CA PRO A 4 15.48 4.55 -0.86
C PRO A 4 15.14 3.36 0.04
N LEU A 5 15.05 3.55 1.36
CA LEU A 5 14.73 2.48 2.32
C LEU A 5 13.30 1.97 2.12
N PHE A 6 12.36 2.86 1.81
CA PHE A 6 10.98 2.48 1.48
C PHE A 6 10.87 1.83 0.10
N MET A 7 11.70 2.26 -0.86
CA MET A 7 11.69 1.66 -2.20
C MET A 7 12.30 0.26 -2.23
N ALA A 8 13.31 0.01 -1.39
CA ALA A 8 14.07 -1.24 -1.36
C ALA A 8 13.24 -2.47 -0.97
N SER A 9 12.05 -2.30 -0.41
CA SER A 9 11.13 -3.41 -0.09
C SER A 9 10.35 -3.93 -1.30
N GLY A 10 10.29 -3.15 -2.40
CA GLY A 10 9.51 -3.46 -3.60
C GLY A 10 8.07 -2.92 -3.60
N GLU A 11 7.55 -2.40 -2.50
CA GLU A 11 6.18 -1.86 -2.45
C GLU A 11 6.08 -0.45 -3.05
N LEU A 12 7.15 0.35 -3.01
CA LEU A 12 7.28 1.66 -3.67
C LEU A 12 6.57 2.84 -2.98
N GLY A 13 6.44 2.80 -1.65
CA GLY A 13 6.41 4.00 -0.81
C GLY A 13 5.14 4.31 -0.04
N THR A 14 4.18 3.38 0.06
CA THR A 14 2.92 3.61 0.79
C THR A 14 3.17 4.09 2.21
N ASP A 15 4.27 3.66 2.83
CA ASP A 15 4.60 3.97 4.22
C ASP A 15 5.63 5.09 4.37
N CYS A 16 5.98 5.82 3.30
CA CYS A 16 6.92 6.94 3.36
C CYS A 16 6.51 8.02 4.39
N PHE A 17 5.22 8.14 4.69
CA PHE A 17 4.73 9.08 5.71
C PHE A 17 5.27 8.79 7.11
N TRP A 18 5.73 7.56 7.41
CA TRP A 18 6.36 7.25 8.70
C TRP A 18 7.65 8.04 8.95
N ALA A 19 8.26 8.58 7.89
CA ALA A 19 9.36 9.53 7.98
C ALA A 19 9.03 10.75 8.85
N SER A 20 7.78 11.22 8.85
CA SER A 20 7.39 12.40 9.64
C SER A 20 7.40 12.13 11.15
N TYR A 21 7.47 10.87 11.58
CA TYR A 21 7.49 10.47 12.98
C TYR A 21 8.90 10.05 13.44
N ALA A 22 9.95 10.31 12.65
CA ALA A 22 11.30 9.80 12.87
C ALA A 22 11.84 10.04 14.30
N GLU A 23 11.46 11.14 14.94
CA GLU A 23 11.90 11.49 16.30
C GLU A 23 11.26 10.62 17.39
N HIS A 24 10.08 10.03 17.13
CA HIS A 24 9.31 9.25 18.10
C HIS A 24 9.49 7.73 17.95
N LEU A 25 10.13 7.28 16.88
CA LEU A 25 10.25 5.86 16.55
C LEU A 25 11.37 5.11 17.31
N PRO A 26 12.56 5.69 17.60
CA PRO A 26 13.67 4.93 18.14
C PRO A 26 13.36 4.20 19.45
N LYS A 27 13.80 2.94 19.55
CA LYS A 27 13.67 2.05 20.73
C LYS A 27 12.22 1.84 21.18
N SER A 28 11.27 1.85 20.26
CA SER A 28 9.84 1.71 20.57
C SER A 28 9.20 0.46 19.96
N TYR A 29 8.07 0.07 20.55
CA TYR A 29 7.09 -0.83 19.95
C TYR A 29 5.99 0.02 19.32
N VAL A 30 5.84 -0.07 18.00
CA VAL A 30 4.85 0.70 17.24
C VAL A 30 3.66 -0.19 16.95
N ILE A 31 2.57 0.04 17.68
CA ILE A 31 1.30 -0.64 17.48
C ILE A 31 0.64 -0.09 16.21
N ILE A 32 0.31 -0.97 15.27
CA ILE A 32 -0.33 -0.57 14.01
C ILE A 32 -1.62 -1.35 13.75
N GLY A 33 -2.64 -0.63 13.28
CA GLY A 33 -3.97 -1.17 12.97
C GLY A 33 -4.13 -1.75 11.56
N ILE A 34 -3.04 -2.18 10.92
CA ILE A 34 -3.09 -2.67 9.54
C ILE A 34 -3.95 -3.94 9.41
N ASN A 35 -4.77 -4.02 8.36
CA ASN A 35 -5.72 -5.13 8.11
C ASN A 35 -6.85 -5.26 9.15
N GLY A 36 -6.85 -4.44 10.21
CA GLY A 36 -7.95 -4.33 11.15
C GLY A 36 -9.23 -3.82 10.48
N ASP A 37 -9.08 -3.16 9.33
CA ASP A 37 -10.19 -2.77 8.49
C ASP A 37 -10.95 -3.96 7.85
N LYS A 38 -10.39 -5.17 7.90
CA LYS A 38 -11.02 -6.40 7.40
C LYS A 38 -11.34 -7.37 8.51
N VAL A 39 -10.41 -7.55 9.45
CA VAL A 39 -10.53 -8.58 10.50
C VAL A 39 -11.67 -8.28 11.48
N TRP A 40 -11.91 -7.01 11.79
CA TRP A 40 -12.95 -6.61 12.75
C TRP A 40 -14.24 -6.10 12.11
N ASP A 41 -14.31 -6.09 10.78
CA ASP A 41 -15.47 -5.57 10.05
C ASP A 41 -16.65 -6.54 10.18
N ILE A 42 -17.75 -6.08 10.75
CA ILE A 42 -18.97 -6.88 10.85
C ILE A 42 -19.56 -7.19 9.46
N ASN A 43 -19.33 -6.29 8.49
CA ASN A 43 -19.82 -6.38 7.11
C ASN A 43 -18.83 -7.11 6.18
N SER A 44 -17.82 -7.78 6.73
CA SER A 44 -16.79 -8.48 5.95
C SER A 44 -17.39 -9.57 5.06
N LYS A 45 -17.29 -9.39 3.73
CA LYS A 45 -17.70 -10.38 2.73
C LYS A 45 -16.74 -11.56 2.58
N SER A 46 -15.61 -11.56 3.29
CA SER A 46 -14.50 -12.49 3.09
C SER A 46 -13.98 -13.00 4.43
N VAL A 47 -14.84 -13.68 5.18
CA VAL A 47 -14.49 -14.35 6.43
C VAL A 47 -13.83 -15.70 6.12
N VAL A 48 -12.52 -15.78 6.28
CA VAL A 48 -11.69 -16.92 5.84
C VAL A 48 -10.64 -17.26 6.89
N LYS A 49 -10.24 -18.54 6.97
CA LYS A 49 -9.17 -19.00 7.88
C LYS A 49 -7.76 -18.66 7.38
N THR A 50 -7.63 -18.33 6.10
CA THR A 50 -6.34 -17.95 5.49
C THR A 50 -6.10 -16.45 5.65
N ILE A 51 -4.84 -16.07 5.86
CA ILE A 51 -4.47 -14.66 5.97
C ILE A 51 -4.63 -14.00 4.60
N LYS A 52 -5.65 -13.15 4.45
CA LYS A 52 -5.89 -12.35 3.24
C LYS A 52 -5.62 -10.88 3.53
N ARG A 53 -4.69 -10.31 2.77
CA ARG A 53 -4.38 -8.87 2.83
C ARG A 53 -5.14 -8.13 1.75
N SER A 54 -5.73 -6.99 2.10
CA SER A 54 -6.39 -6.08 1.13
C SER A 54 -5.50 -4.92 0.69
N SER A 55 -4.35 -4.73 1.33
CA SER A 55 -3.43 -3.63 1.05
C SER A 55 -1.97 -4.06 1.29
N PRO A 56 -1.03 -3.55 0.47
CA PRO A 56 0.40 -3.72 0.71
C PRO A 56 0.94 -2.75 1.78
N SER A 57 0.09 -2.00 2.49
CA SER A 57 0.50 -1.12 3.59
C SER A 57 1.46 -1.82 4.56
N ALA A 58 2.29 -1.02 5.21
CA ALA A 58 3.32 -1.43 6.15
C ALA A 58 4.36 -2.44 5.62
N THR A 59 4.35 -2.79 4.33
CA THR A 59 5.40 -3.63 3.71
C THR A 59 6.58 -2.80 3.21
N SER A 60 6.44 -1.48 3.03
CA SER A 60 7.58 -0.59 2.74
C SER A 60 8.42 -0.21 3.95
N LEU A 61 8.03 -0.67 5.14
CA LEU A 61 8.76 -0.44 6.38
C LEU A 61 9.95 -1.38 6.60
N GLY A 62 10.17 -2.37 5.74
CA GLY A 62 11.18 -3.43 5.93
C GLY A 62 12.56 -2.88 6.34
N GLU A 63 13.13 -2.00 5.53
CA GLU A 63 14.44 -1.37 5.81
C GLU A 63 14.32 -0.14 6.72
N TYR A 64 13.28 0.66 6.52
CA TYR A 64 13.11 1.90 7.28
C TYR A 64 12.98 1.63 8.78
N ARG A 65 12.26 0.59 9.21
CA ARG A 65 12.09 0.27 10.64
C ARG A 65 13.39 -0.13 11.32
N LEU A 66 14.30 -0.80 10.59
CA LEU A 66 15.60 -1.20 11.10
C LEU A 66 16.48 0.05 11.29
N GLN A 67 16.45 0.96 10.32
CA GLN A 67 17.18 2.21 10.39
C GLN A 67 16.64 3.16 11.47
N ALA A 68 15.33 3.30 11.56
CA ALA A 68 14.66 4.16 12.54
C ALA A 68 14.64 3.54 13.95
N GLY A 69 14.94 2.24 14.06
CA GLY A 69 15.14 1.55 15.33
C GLY A 69 13.85 1.21 16.07
N PHE A 70 12.80 0.75 15.37
CA PHE A 70 11.53 0.36 15.99
C PHE A 70 11.06 -1.05 15.62
N VAL A 71 10.27 -1.63 16.53
CA VAL A 71 9.60 -2.92 16.31
C VAL A 71 8.14 -2.68 15.94
N GLN A 72 7.73 -3.21 14.79
CA GLN A 72 6.36 -3.13 14.31
C GLN A 72 5.49 -4.18 15.00
N VAL A 73 4.34 -3.77 15.55
CA VAL A 73 3.39 -4.65 16.25
C VAL A 73 2.01 -4.57 15.54
N PRO A 74 1.77 -5.42 14.52
CA PRO A 74 0.53 -5.39 13.76
C PRO A 74 -0.58 -6.19 14.46
N VAL A 75 -1.20 -5.58 15.47
CA VAL A 75 -2.21 -6.22 16.33
C VAL A 75 -3.32 -6.95 15.57
N PRO A 76 -3.90 -6.42 14.46
CA PRO A 76 -4.96 -7.15 13.77
C PRO A 76 -4.51 -8.44 13.09
N PHE A 77 -3.20 -8.69 12.96
CA PHE A 77 -2.68 -9.96 12.47
C PHE A 77 -2.55 -11.01 13.59
N PHE A 78 -2.63 -10.62 14.87
CA PHE A 78 -2.59 -11.57 15.97
C PHE A 78 -3.90 -12.35 16.01
N GLY A 79 -3.82 -13.66 15.82
CA GLY A 79 -4.99 -14.54 15.77
C GLY A 79 -5.88 -14.37 14.54
N CYS A 80 -5.45 -13.63 13.50
CA CYS A 80 -6.31 -13.37 12.33
C CYS A 80 -6.68 -14.62 11.53
N VAL A 81 -5.95 -15.73 11.71
CA VAL A 81 -6.32 -17.06 11.20
C VAL A 81 -7.65 -17.57 11.78
N HIS A 82 -8.07 -17.02 12.92
CA HIS A 82 -9.37 -17.26 13.55
C HIS A 82 -10.42 -16.23 13.16
N HIS A 83 -10.30 -15.59 11.98
CA HIS A 83 -11.27 -14.61 11.48
C HIS A 83 -12.74 -15.08 11.58
N PRO A 84 -13.13 -16.35 11.34
CA PRO A 84 -14.50 -16.79 11.59
C PRO A 84 -14.96 -16.67 13.05
N ALA A 85 -14.07 -16.91 14.01
CA ALA A 85 -14.37 -16.73 15.43
C ALA A 85 -14.46 -15.25 15.80
N ILE A 86 -13.53 -14.43 15.29
CA ILE A 86 -13.54 -12.97 15.47
C ILE A 86 -14.83 -12.37 14.90
N HIS A 87 -15.23 -12.78 13.69
CA HIS A 87 -16.45 -12.30 13.05
C HIS A 87 -17.71 -12.71 13.84
N ARG A 88 -17.76 -13.93 14.36
CA ARG A 88 -18.84 -14.38 15.27
C ARG A 88 -18.92 -13.55 16.55
N ILE A 89 -17.77 -13.14 17.12
CA ILE A 89 -17.76 -12.21 18.26
C ILE A 89 -18.32 -10.85 17.81
N SER A 90 -17.83 -10.31 16.69
CA SER A 90 -18.30 -9.03 16.16
C SER A 90 -19.80 -8.99 15.87
N THR A 91 -20.42 -10.11 15.46
CA THR A 91 -21.86 -10.20 15.18
C THR A 91 -22.71 -10.67 16.37
N SER A 92 -22.11 -10.88 17.54
CA SER A 92 -22.81 -11.40 18.72
C SER A 92 -23.79 -10.38 19.32
N ALA A 93 -24.77 -10.88 20.08
CA ALA A 93 -25.72 -10.03 20.80
C ALA A 93 -25.04 -9.11 21.81
N GLU A 94 -23.93 -9.56 22.42
CA GLU A 94 -23.14 -8.76 23.38
C GLU A 94 -22.52 -7.53 22.71
N MET A 95 -22.18 -7.60 21.42
CA MET A 95 -21.58 -6.47 20.70
C MET A 95 -22.57 -5.37 20.31
N LYS A 96 -23.89 -5.61 20.41
CA LYS A 96 -24.93 -4.66 19.96
C LYS A 96 -24.75 -3.22 20.45
N PRO A 97 -24.34 -2.93 21.70
CA PRO A 97 -24.15 -1.56 22.15
C PRO A 97 -23.12 -0.78 21.32
N TRP A 98 -22.12 -1.45 20.74
CA TRP A 98 -21.01 -0.87 19.99
C TRP A 98 -21.15 -1.00 18.47
N VAL A 99 -22.32 -1.44 17.99
CA VAL A 99 -22.64 -1.46 16.55
C VAL A 99 -23.16 -0.08 16.13
N LEU A 100 -22.67 0.42 15.00
CA LEU A 100 -23.11 1.71 14.42
C LEU A 100 -24.10 1.57 13.27
N ASN A 101 -24.26 0.37 12.71
CA ASN A 101 -25.11 0.10 11.54
C ASN A 101 -24.72 0.95 10.32
N ASN A 102 -23.43 1.03 10.01
CA ASN A 102 -22.90 1.73 8.83
C ASN A 102 -21.77 0.94 8.16
N ASP A 103 -21.20 1.51 7.08
CA ASP A 103 -20.12 0.87 6.29
C ASP A 103 -18.75 0.84 7.01
N TYR A 104 -18.64 1.43 8.20
CA TYR A 104 -17.43 1.49 9.01
C TYR A 104 -17.69 0.95 10.42
N ASP A 105 -18.16 -0.29 10.49
CA ASP A 105 -18.62 -0.90 11.74
C ASP A 105 -17.68 -2.00 12.26
N ARG A 106 -17.15 -1.77 13.47
CA ARG A 106 -16.05 -2.52 14.11
C ARG A 106 -16.28 -2.60 15.62
N PRO A 107 -17.24 -3.41 16.07
CA PRO A 107 -17.70 -3.35 17.46
C PRO A 107 -16.63 -3.77 18.47
N ILE A 108 -15.76 -4.73 18.15
CA ILE A 108 -14.68 -5.18 19.06
C ILE A 108 -13.72 -4.02 19.44
N PRO A 109 -13.01 -3.36 18.49
CA PRO A 109 -12.13 -2.26 18.85
C PRO A 109 -12.91 -1.06 19.42
N ARG A 110 -14.17 -0.84 19.01
CA ARG A 110 -15.01 0.22 19.59
C ARG A 110 -15.30 -0.02 21.06
N ARG A 111 -15.69 -1.24 21.43
CA ARG A 111 -15.90 -1.65 22.82
C ARG A 111 -14.68 -1.34 23.68
N ILE A 112 -13.50 -1.77 23.22
CA ILE A 112 -12.24 -1.58 23.95
C ILE A 112 -11.98 -0.11 24.27
N VAL A 113 -12.23 0.81 23.34
CA VAL A 113 -11.97 2.24 23.57
C VAL A 113 -13.09 2.93 24.36
N GLU A 114 -14.35 2.61 24.08
CA GLU A 114 -15.50 3.21 24.79
C GLU A 114 -15.52 2.77 26.27
N GLU A 115 -15.20 1.50 26.57
CA GLU A 115 -15.06 1.02 27.95
C GLU A 115 -13.86 1.64 28.71
N LYS A 116 -12.94 2.29 27.98
CA LYS A 116 -11.84 3.08 28.55
C LYS A 116 -12.14 4.57 28.63
N GLY A 117 -13.39 4.98 28.41
CA GLY A 117 -13.84 6.35 28.57
C GLY A 117 -13.63 7.25 27.35
N VAL A 118 -13.34 6.68 26.17
CA VAL A 118 -13.32 7.46 24.93
C VAL A 118 -14.75 7.66 24.44
N ASP A 119 -15.18 8.91 24.33
CA ASP A 119 -16.53 9.22 23.87
C ASP A 119 -16.77 8.73 22.45
N ARG A 120 -17.97 8.17 22.21
CA ARG A 120 -18.37 7.58 20.93
C ARG A 120 -18.13 8.49 19.72
N ASN A 121 -18.40 9.78 19.88
CA ASN A 121 -18.30 10.76 18.79
C ASN A 121 -16.87 11.25 18.54
N GLN A 122 -15.91 10.95 19.42
CA GLN A 122 -14.51 11.38 19.30
C GLN A 122 -13.66 10.44 18.43
N PHE A 123 -14.10 9.20 18.22
CA PHE A 123 -13.29 8.17 17.54
C PHE A 123 -14.12 7.30 16.58
N ALA A 124 -13.42 6.75 15.57
CA ALA A 124 -13.96 5.75 14.64
C ALA A 124 -15.27 6.13 13.93
N ASN A 125 -15.43 7.39 13.51
CA ASN A 125 -16.58 7.83 12.70
C ASN A 125 -16.40 7.55 11.20
N ARG A 126 -15.16 7.67 10.69
CA ARG A 126 -14.84 7.41 9.28
C ARG A 126 -13.42 6.88 9.12
N LYS A 127 -13.21 6.06 8.09
CA LYS A 127 -11.88 5.61 7.68
C LYS A 127 -11.21 6.67 6.81
N ILE A 128 -9.98 7.05 7.16
CA ILE A 128 -9.10 7.84 6.29
C ILE A 128 -7.85 6.99 6.03
N GLY A 129 -7.55 6.75 4.75
CA GLY A 129 -6.29 6.14 4.36
C GLY A 129 -5.20 7.19 4.25
N ILE A 130 -4.03 6.89 4.80
CA ILE A 130 -2.82 7.68 4.58
C ILE A 130 -1.81 6.83 3.81
N GLY A 131 -1.06 7.49 2.92
CA GLY A 131 -0.04 6.85 2.11
C GLY A 131 -0.22 7.11 0.62
N PHE A 132 0.86 6.90 -0.11
CA PHE A 132 0.87 6.99 -1.57
C PHE A 132 1.79 5.92 -2.12
N ASN A 133 1.40 5.33 -3.24
CA ASN A 133 2.24 4.37 -3.94
C ASN A 133 2.72 4.99 -5.26
N MET A 134 3.95 4.69 -5.69
CA MET A 134 4.56 5.20 -6.92
C MET A 134 4.66 4.18 -8.06
N GLN A 135 4.12 2.96 -7.91
CA GLN A 135 4.22 1.86 -8.88
C GLN A 135 3.67 2.20 -10.27
N TRP A 136 2.69 3.10 -10.35
CA TRP A 136 2.07 3.53 -11.61
C TRP A 136 2.25 5.03 -11.87
N ASP A 137 3.10 5.69 -11.09
CA ASP A 137 3.25 7.12 -11.23
C ASP A 137 4.15 7.49 -12.42
N PRO A 138 3.72 8.45 -13.25
CA PRO A 138 4.62 9.11 -14.18
C PRO A 138 5.66 9.95 -13.44
N LEU A 139 6.74 10.31 -14.14
CA LEU A 139 7.89 11.02 -13.58
C LEU A 139 7.52 12.31 -12.83
N ASN A 140 6.54 13.06 -13.31
CA ASN A 140 6.06 14.29 -12.65
C ASN A 140 5.41 14.01 -11.29
N ARG A 141 4.66 12.92 -11.14
CA ARG A 141 4.06 12.53 -9.85
C ARG A 141 5.11 11.96 -8.89
N ILE A 142 6.08 11.19 -9.41
CA ILE A 142 7.24 10.75 -8.63
C ILE A 142 7.98 11.98 -8.06
N LYS A 143 8.21 13.02 -8.90
CA LYS A 143 8.85 14.27 -8.47
C LYS A 143 8.08 14.97 -7.34
N GLN A 144 6.75 14.96 -7.38
CA GLN A 144 5.90 15.59 -6.35
C GLN A 144 5.91 14.84 -5.01
N LYS A 145 6.24 13.54 -5.02
CA LYS A 145 6.16 12.65 -3.85
C LYS A 145 7.50 12.41 -3.15
N MET A 146 8.59 12.91 -3.71
CA MET A 146 9.95 12.71 -3.20
C MET A 146 10.59 14.06 -2.85
N SER A 147 11.57 14.05 -1.95
CA SER A 147 12.42 15.24 -1.77
C SER A 147 13.19 15.55 -3.07
N CYS A 148 13.56 16.82 -3.27
CA CYS A 148 14.34 17.23 -4.44
C CYS A 148 15.66 16.46 -4.55
N HIS A 149 16.31 16.19 -3.42
CA HIS A 149 17.55 15.43 -3.38
C HIS A 149 17.33 13.96 -3.80
N ALA A 150 16.28 13.32 -3.28
CA ALA A 150 15.96 11.95 -3.65
C ALA A 150 15.55 11.81 -5.12
N PHE A 151 14.73 12.73 -5.62
CA PHE A 151 14.34 12.74 -7.02
C PHE A 151 15.53 12.95 -7.96
N SER A 152 16.45 13.87 -7.64
CA SER A 152 17.66 14.10 -8.43
C SER A 152 18.55 12.86 -8.50
N SER A 153 18.78 12.19 -7.36
CA SER A 153 19.52 10.93 -7.32
C SER A 153 18.84 9.81 -8.10
N PHE A 154 17.51 9.69 -7.97
CA PHE A 154 16.74 8.73 -8.74
C PHE A 154 16.85 8.99 -10.25
N MET A 155 16.78 10.26 -10.67
CA MET A 155 16.88 10.63 -12.08
C MET A 155 18.26 10.33 -12.67
N GLU A 156 19.34 10.50 -11.91
CA GLU A 156 20.68 10.10 -12.31
C GLU A 156 20.75 8.59 -12.52
N PHE A 157 20.31 7.80 -11.53
CA PHE A 157 20.25 6.34 -11.62
C PHE A 157 19.40 5.87 -12.81
N TYR A 158 18.23 6.48 -13.01
CA TYR A 158 17.31 6.16 -14.10
C TYR A 158 17.93 6.47 -15.47
N LYS A 159 18.55 7.64 -15.67
CA LYS A 159 19.17 8.02 -16.94
C LYS A 159 20.31 7.07 -17.32
N THR A 160 21.14 6.69 -16.35
CA THR A 160 22.27 5.78 -16.55
C THR A 160 21.80 4.36 -16.90
N ASN A 161 20.76 3.86 -16.25
CA ASN A 161 20.34 2.45 -16.40
C ASN A 161 19.25 2.24 -17.47
N ARG A 162 18.44 3.25 -17.81
CA ARG A 162 17.34 3.08 -18.77
C ARG A 162 17.81 2.69 -20.17
N LYS A 163 18.97 3.20 -20.59
CA LYS A 163 19.55 2.89 -21.92
C LYS A 163 19.87 1.40 -22.01
N LYS A 164 20.39 0.81 -20.92
CA LYS A 164 20.72 -0.62 -20.86
C LYS A 164 19.49 -1.51 -21.02
N ARG A 165 18.36 -1.20 -20.36
CA ARG A 165 17.13 -2.00 -20.48
C ARG A 165 16.42 -1.82 -21.83
N LYS A 166 16.37 -0.59 -22.37
CA LYS A 166 15.68 -0.31 -23.64
C LYS A 166 16.21 -1.12 -24.82
N LEU A 167 17.49 -1.47 -24.81
CA LEU A 167 18.15 -2.23 -25.87
C LEU A 167 17.99 -3.75 -25.72
N THR A 168 17.33 -4.23 -24.65
CA THR A 168 17.09 -5.66 -24.45
C THR A 168 15.78 -6.10 -25.09
N VAL A 169 15.76 -7.31 -25.65
CA VAL A 169 14.53 -7.96 -26.17
C VAL A 169 13.44 -7.98 -25.10
N LYS A 170 13.79 -8.29 -23.83
CA LYS A 170 12.84 -8.26 -22.70
C LYS A 170 12.23 -6.87 -22.49
N GLY A 171 13.03 -5.80 -22.59
CA GLY A 171 12.56 -4.43 -22.45
C GLY A 171 11.60 -4.02 -23.56
N ILE A 172 11.89 -4.41 -24.81
CA ILE A 172 11.02 -4.16 -25.96
C ILE A 172 9.70 -4.90 -25.80
N LEU A 173 9.74 -6.20 -25.47
CA LEU A 173 8.55 -7.02 -25.23
C LEU A 173 7.68 -6.45 -24.10
N GLN A 174 8.29 -6.07 -22.97
CA GLN A 174 7.54 -5.47 -21.86
C GLN A 174 6.89 -4.14 -22.25
N THR A 175 7.57 -3.34 -23.07
CA THR A 175 7.01 -2.10 -23.60
C THR A 175 5.81 -2.37 -24.50
N GLY A 176 5.90 -3.36 -25.40
CA GLY A 176 4.78 -3.79 -26.23
C GLY A 176 3.58 -4.26 -25.40
N LYS A 177 3.81 -5.14 -24.41
CA LYS A 177 2.78 -5.63 -23.48
C LYS A 177 2.08 -4.48 -22.75
N TYR A 178 2.86 -3.57 -22.16
CA TYR A 178 2.31 -2.42 -21.45
C TYR A 178 1.51 -1.48 -22.37
N SER A 179 2.01 -1.23 -23.58
CA SER A 179 1.31 -0.39 -24.56
C SER A 179 -0.05 -0.97 -24.94
N LEU A 180 -0.16 -2.29 -25.16
CA LEU A 180 -1.43 -2.95 -25.46
C LEU A 180 -2.43 -2.78 -24.31
N PHE A 181 -1.99 -3.01 -23.07
CA PHE A 181 -2.82 -2.79 -21.88
C PHE A 181 -3.23 -1.32 -21.72
N PHE A 182 -2.31 -0.39 -21.96
CA PHE A 182 -2.58 1.04 -21.85
C PHE A 182 -3.60 1.50 -22.89
N VAL A 183 -3.47 1.06 -24.14
CA VAL A 183 -4.45 1.35 -25.21
C VAL A 183 -5.84 0.81 -24.83
N HIS A 184 -5.93 -0.44 -24.36
CA HIS A 184 -7.18 -1.02 -23.89
C HIS A 184 -7.83 -0.20 -22.76
N THR A 185 -7.02 0.24 -21.79
CA THR A 185 -7.48 1.09 -20.69
C THR A 185 -7.99 2.44 -21.19
N CYS A 186 -7.29 3.06 -22.15
CA CYS A 186 -7.70 4.31 -22.77
C CYS A 186 -9.00 4.16 -23.58
N CYS A 187 -9.15 3.08 -24.35
CA CYS A 187 -10.39 2.79 -25.08
C CYS A 187 -11.58 2.69 -24.12
N ASN A 188 -11.43 1.96 -23.01
CA ASN A 188 -12.46 1.86 -21.98
C ASN A 188 -12.80 3.21 -21.34
N LEU A 189 -11.79 4.06 -21.09
CA LEU A 189 -12.01 5.41 -20.57
C LEU A 189 -12.75 6.30 -21.56
N ILE A 190 -12.41 6.22 -22.85
CA ILE A 190 -13.08 6.98 -23.92
C ILE A 190 -14.53 6.53 -24.06
N LEU A 191 -14.80 5.22 -24.15
CA LEU A 191 -16.18 4.69 -24.20
C LEU A 191 -17.01 5.16 -23.01
N TYR A 192 -16.43 5.13 -21.80
CA TYR A 192 -17.09 5.64 -20.60
C TYR A 192 -17.40 7.13 -20.70
N ARG A 193 -16.45 7.96 -21.18
CA ARG A 193 -16.65 9.41 -21.36
C ARG A 193 -17.65 9.76 -22.45
N LEU A 194 -17.77 8.91 -23.48
CA LEU A 194 -18.77 9.04 -24.55
C LEU A 194 -20.18 8.57 -24.15
N GLY A 195 -20.36 8.11 -22.90
CA GLY A 195 -21.68 7.71 -22.38
C GLY A 195 -22.05 6.24 -22.60
N PHE A 196 -21.19 5.45 -23.26
CA PHE A 196 -21.38 4.00 -23.44
C PHE A 196 -21.02 3.21 -22.17
N LYS A 197 -21.68 3.50 -21.05
CA LYS A 197 -21.36 2.91 -19.74
C LYS A 197 -21.54 1.38 -19.69
N SER A 198 -22.43 0.84 -20.52
CA SER A 198 -22.71 -0.59 -20.66
C SER A 198 -21.71 -1.34 -21.55
N LEU A 199 -21.07 -0.66 -22.51
CA LEU A 199 -20.03 -1.23 -23.36
C LEU A 199 -18.66 -1.04 -22.70
N ARG A 200 -18.27 -2.01 -21.86
CA ARG A 200 -16.89 -2.13 -21.38
C ARG A 200 -16.20 -3.27 -22.12
N LEU A 201 -15.04 -3.00 -22.69
CA LEU A 201 -14.18 -4.04 -23.22
C LEU A 201 -13.74 -4.95 -22.06
N PRO A 202 -13.93 -6.28 -22.16
CA PRO A 202 -13.57 -7.20 -21.10
C PRO A 202 -12.08 -7.12 -20.79
N HIS A 203 -11.74 -7.31 -19.52
CA HIS A 203 -10.34 -7.26 -19.08
C HIS A 203 -9.63 -8.57 -19.43
N ILE A 204 -9.07 -8.64 -20.64
CA ILE A 204 -8.41 -9.84 -21.17
C ILE A 204 -6.91 -9.93 -20.91
N PHE A 205 -6.29 -8.87 -20.37
CA PHE A 205 -4.84 -8.81 -20.21
C PHE A 205 -4.35 -9.48 -18.91
N PRO A 206 -3.27 -10.27 -18.94
CA PRO A 206 -2.61 -10.77 -17.74
C PRO A 206 -2.04 -9.65 -16.87
N GLN A 207 -1.83 -9.92 -15.57
CA GLN A 207 -1.25 -8.95 -14.63
C GLN A 207 0.12 -8.41 -15.10
N SER A 208 0.94 -9.24 -15.75
CA SER A 208 2.27 -8.87 -16.24
C SER A 208 2.27 -7.77 -17.32
N PHE A 209 1.14 -7.51 -17.97
CA PHE A 209 1.00 -6.41 -18.93
C PHE A 209 0.82 -5.06 -18.23
N ARG A 210 0.40 -5.07 -16.96
CA ARG A 210 0.19 -3.85 -16.17
C ARG A 210 1.48 -3.28 -15.60
N ASP A 211 2.59 -4.03 -15.67
CA ASP A 211 3.88 -3.62 -15.15
C ASP A 211 4.52 -2.58 -16.08
N SER A 212 4.53 -1.33 -15.62
CA SER A 212 5.09 -0.20 -16.37
C SER A 212 6.59 -0.42 -16.62
N PRO A 213 7.09 -0.32 -17.86
CA PRO A 213 8.52 -0.42 -18.17
C PRO A 213 9.29 0.90 -17.90
N PHE A 214 8.58 1.95 -17.48
CA PHE A 214 9.11 3.31 -17.37
C PHE A 214 9.76 3.57 -16.01
N ALA A 215 9.88 4.86 -15.65
CA ALA A 215 10.65 5.30 -14.48
C ALA A 215 10.29 4.57 -13.18
N CYS A 216 9.00 4.41 -12.86
CA CYS A 216 8.56 3.73 -11.64
C CYS A 216 9.17 2.32 -11.47
N SER A 217 9.41 1.57 -12.54
CA SER A 217 10.04 0.24 -12.49
C SER A 217 11.52 0.24 -12.08
N TYR A 218 12.14 1.41 -11.97
CA TYR A 218 13.51 1.56 -11.49
C TYR A 218 13.57 1.98 -10.03
N LEU A 219 12.44 2.35 -9.40
CA LEU A 219 12.42 2.81 -8.01
C LEU A 219 12.93 1.72 -7.06
N PHE A 220 12.47 0.47 -7.22
CA PHE A 220 12.97 -0.66 -6.44
C PHE A 220 14.48 -0.85 -6.61
N LEU A 221 14.96 -0.89 -7.87
CA LEU A 221 16.39 -1.08 -8.16
C LEU A 221 17.25 0.06 -7.60
N TRP A 222 16.76 1.29 -7.68
CA TRP A 222 17.39 2.47 -7.10
C TRP A 222 17.42 2.40 -5.56
N GLY A 223 16.32 1.97 -4.95
CA GLY A 223 16.22 1.73 -3.51
C GLY A 223 17.25 0.71 -3.03
N VAL A 224 17.31 -0.45 -3.70
CA VAL A 224 18.29 -1.51 -3.42
C VAL A 224 19.71 -1.02 -3.63
N HIS A 225 20.01 -0.28 -4.70
CA HIS A 225 21.35 0.26 -4.98
C HIS A 225 21.88 1.15 -3.83
N HIS A 226 21.04 2.04 -3.30
CA HIS A 226 21.41 2.88 -2.15
C HIS A 226 21.47 2.11 -0.83
N THR A 227 20.54 1.17 -0.63
CA THR A 227 20.49 0.35 0.58
C THR A 227 21.72 -0.54 0.69
N LYS A 228 22.15 -1.17 -0.41
CA LYS A 228 23.41 -1.92 -0.52
C LYS A 228 24.64 -1.09 -0.14
N LYS A 229 24.77 0.10 -0.74
CA LYS A 229 25.85 1.04 -0.40
C LYS A 229 25.86 1.41 1.07
N LYS A 230 24.69 1.65 1.66
CA LYS A 230 24.55 2.00 3.07
C LYS A 230 25.06 0.89 4.00
N TYR A 231 24.72 -0.37 3.70
CA TYR A 231 25.13 -1.52 4.52
C TYR A 231 26.45 -2.16 4.10
N LYS A 232 27.12 -1.64 3.05
CA LYS A 232 28.37 -2.17 2.49
C LYS A 232 28.26 -3.63 2.02
N ILE A 233 27.18 -3.95 1.30
CA ILE A 233 26.90 -5.27 0.68
C ILE A 233 26.79 -5.14 -0.83
#